data_AF-A0A532U3N4-F1
#
_entry.id   AF-A0A532U3N4-F1
#
_cell.length_a   1.000
_cell.length_b   1.000
_cell.length_c   1.000
_cell.angle_alpha   90.00
_cell.angle_beta   90.00
_cell.angle_gamma   90.00
#
_symmetry.space_group_name_H-M   'P 1'
#
loop_
_entity.id
_entity.type
_entity.pdbx_description
1 polymer ?
#
loop_
_entity_poly.entity_id
_entity_poly.type
_entity_poly.pdbx_seq_one_letter_code
_entity_poly.pdbx_strand_id
1 'polypeptide(L)'
;MAGNVQEMLSALAEQGLKVMFVAYPDACRACRKLQGRTFDPMEAPPIPVKDCLTPPCRCRYEGYDPRAVVARLLTAGVDAAKEQRLKDAKELLHQVIDLDDRNEKAWLWLSGAVEGIDERIVCLENVLTINPHHELAREGLRHLLAQRREVGAGREAAKKIKEAKEAIDRLKASQTRVMTLKETPPVPTMPPTAKASGRPSARRPTVKEPMGEQRPPTSFAMVFLYVLLAVLILILVLAALTYAGIPLR
;
A
#
# COMPACT_ATOMS: atom_id res chain seq x y z
N MET A 1 -28.58 -35.57 -30.84
CA MET A 1 -27.74 -35.32 -29.64
C MET A 1 -27.29 -33.86 -29.51
N ALA A 2 -27.22 -33.05 -30.59
CA ALA A 2 -26.86 -31.63 -30.50
C ALA A 2 -27.92 -30.73 -29.81
N GLY A 3 -29.21 -31.07 -29.87
CA GLY A 3 -30.29 -30.28 -29.25
C GLY A 3 -30.16 -30.14 -27.73
N ASN A 4 -29.72 -31.19 -27.04
CA ASN A 4 -29.61 -31.21 -25.57
C ASN A 4 -28.50 -30.28 -25.03
N VAL A 5 -27.41 -30.10 -25.80
CA VAL A 5 -26.31 -29.22 -25.39
C VAL A 5 -26.68 -27.75 -25.60
N GLN A 6 -27.36 -27.42 -26.70
CA GLN A 6 -27.79 -26.06 -26.97
C GLN A 6 -28.87 -25.59 -25.97
N GLU A 7 -29.84 -26.46 -25.64
CA GLU A 7 -30.86 -26.18 -24.63
C GLU A 7 -30.23 -25.94 -23.24
N MET A 8 -29.25 -26.77 -22.85
CA MET A 8 -28.50 -26.59 -21.60
C MET A 8 -27.76 -25.24 -21.56
N LEU A 9 -27.08 -24.85 -22.65
CA LEU A 9 -26.35 -23.58 -22.71
C LEU A 9 -27.29 -22.37 -22.67
N SER A 10 -28.44 -22.44 -23.35
CA SER A 10 -29.47 -21.40 -23.27
C SER A 10 -30.01 -21.24 -21.84
N ALA A 11 -30.32 -22.34 -21.15
CA ALA A 11 -30.81 -22.31 -19.77
C ALA A 11 -29.78 -21.70 -18.79
N LEU A 12 -28.49 -21.98 -18.98
CA LEU A 12 -27.41 -21.36 -18.20
C LEU A 12 -27.33 -19.85 -18.48
N ALA A 13 -27.45 -19.44 -19.74
CA ALA A 13 -27.42 -18.03 -20.12
C ALA A 13 -28.59 -17.23 -19.53
N GLU A 14 -29.80 -17.80 -19.53
CA GLU A 14 -30.99 -17.18 -18.91
C GLU A 14 -30.83 -16.96 -17.41
N GLN A 15 -30.09 -17.84 -16.73
CA GLN A 15 -29.75 -17.69 -15.31
C GLN A 15 -28.59 -16.70 -15.06
N GLY A 16 -28.00 -16.13 -16.12
CA GLY A 16 -26.82 -15.26 -16.04
C GLY A 16 -25.54 -16.02 -15.68
N LEU A 17 -25.53 -17.35 -15.81
CA LEU A 17 -24.34 -18.18 -15.59
C LEU A 17 -23.46 -18.13 -16.83
N LYS A 18 -22.14 -18.09 -16.59
CA LYS A 18 -21.14 -18.27 -17.64
C LYS A 18 -20.69 -19.73 -17.66
N VAL A 19 -19.93 -20.09 -18.67
CA VAL A 19 -19.25 -21.38 -18.72
C VAL A 19 -17.74 -21.19 -18.71
N MET A 20 -17.03 -21.99 -17.93
CA MET A 20 -15.58 -22.00 -17.87
C MET A 20 -15.03 -23.21 -18.62
N PHE A 21 -14.05 -23.01 -19.49
CA PHE A 21 -13.39 -24.10 -20.19
C PHE A 21 -12.41 -24.82 -19.26
N VAL A 22 -12.60 -26.13 -19.13
CA VAL A 22 -11.75 -27.02 -18.33
C VAL A 22 -11.07 -28.02 -19.25
N ALA A 23 -9.77 -27.80 -19.45
CA ALA A 23 -8.89 -28.70 -20.16
C ALA A 23 -8.60 -29.93 -19.29
N TYR A 24 -8.69 -31.12 -19.90
CA TYR A 24 -8.29 -32.36 -19.23
C TYR A 24 -6.77 -32.35 -18.96
N PRO A 25 -6.24 -33.08 -17.95
CA PRO A 25 -4.80 -33.09 -17.67
C PRO A 25 -3.88 -33.41 -18.86
N ASP A 26 -4.33 -34.26 -19.79
CA ASP A 26 -3.61 -34.65 -21.01
C ASP A 26 -3.94 -33.78 -22.24
N ALA A 27 -4.63 -32.66 -22.04
CA ALA A 27 -5.08 -31.81 -23.13
C ALA A 27 -3.92 -31.21 -23.94
N CYS A 28 -4.14 -31.10 -25.25
CA CYS A 28 -3.18 -30.50 -26.17
C CYS A 28 -2.89 -29.03 -25.86
N ARG A 29 -1.85 -28.49 -26.50
CA ARG A 29 -1.42 -27.10 -26.34
C ARG A 29 -2.52 -26.09 -26.67
N ALA A 30 -3.35 -26.35 -27.67
CA ALA A 30 -4.47 -25.47 -28.02
C ALA A 30 -5.51 -25.38 -26.90
N CYS A 31 -5.97 -26.52 -26.38
CA CYS A 31 -6.93 -26.55 -25.28
C CYS A 31 -6.37 -25.94 -23.98
N ARG A 32 -5.08 -26.18 -23.65
CA ARG A 32 -4.47 -25.58 -22.46
C ARG A 32 -4.47 -24.05 -22.46
N LYS A 33 -4.42 -23.40 -23.63
CA LYS A 33 -4.51 -21.93 -23.72
C LYS A 33 -5.88 -21.38 -23.31
N LEU A 34 -6.90 -22.22 -23.35
CA LEU A 34 -8.27 -21.89 -22.98
C LEU A 34 -8.60 -22.27 -21.53
N GLN A 35 -7.69 -22.94 -20.82
CA GLN A 35 -7.90 -23.33 -19.42
C GLN A 35 -8.32 -22.14 -18.57
N GLY A 36 -9.45 -22.27 -17.87
CA GLY A 36 -9.95 -21.25 -16.94
C GLY A 36 -10.57 -20.03 -17.62
N ARG A 37 -10.59 -19.96 -18.96
CA ARG A 37 -11.31 -18.88 -19.66
C ARG A 37 -12.80 -19.08 -19.49
N THR A 38 -13.49 -17.98 -19.19
CA THR A 38 -14.94 -17.92 -19.11
C THR A 38 -15.53 -17.40 -20.40
N PHE A 39 -16.68 -17.93 -20.78
CA PHE A 39 -17.42 -17.57 -21.98
C PHE A 39 -18.88 -17.38 -21.64
N ASP A 40 -19.54 -16.50 -22.36
CA ASP A 40 -21.00 -16.53 -22.39
C ASP A 40 -21.44 -17.84 -23.07
N PRO A 41 -22.43 -18.57 -22.51
CA PRO A 41 -22.74 -19.94 -22.96
C PRO A 41 -23.02 -20.07 -24.46
N MET A 42 -23.59 -19.01 -25.06
CA MET A 42 -23.95 -18.95 -26.47
C MET A 42 -22.77 -18.59 -27.39
N GLU A 43 -21.70 -18.01 -26.84
CA GLU A 43 -20.50 -17.60 -27.57
C GLU A 43 -19.32 -18.56 -27.34
N ALA A 44 -19.53 -19.60 -26.54
CA ALA A 44 -18.52 -20.58 -26.18
C ALA A 44 -18.07 -21.38 -27.43
N PRO A 45 -16.75 -21.49 -27.69
CA PRO A 45 -16.23 -22.33 -28.76
C PRO A 45 -16.76 -23.78 -28.68
N PRO A 46 -17.06 -24.43 -29.82
CA PRO A 46 -17.47 -25.84 -29.79
C PRO A 46 -16.34 -26.72 -29.27
N ILE A 47 -16.68 -27.83 -28.63
CA ILE A 47 -15.74 -28.88 -28.23
C ILE A 47 -15.91 -30.06 -29.19
N PRO A 48 -14.83 -30.58 -29.82
CA PRO A 48 -13.43 -30.11 -29.73
C PRO A 48 -13.23 -28.72 -30.35
N VAL A 49 -12.36 -27.90 -29.73
CA VAL A 49 -11.99 -26.59 -30.30
C VAL A 49 -11.27 -26.76 -31.63
N LYS A 50 -11.42 -25.79 -32.53
CA LYS A 50 -10.95 -25.88 -33.93
C LYS A 50 -9.49 -26.35 -34.08
N ASP A 51 -8.61 -25.93 -33.17
CA ASP A 51 -7.18 -26.26 -33.20
C ASP A 51 -6.79 -27.44 -32.28
N CYS A 52 -7.77 -28.24 -31.82
CA CYS A 52 -7.52 -29.38 -30.95
C CYS A 52 -6.72 -30.46 -31.67
N LEU A 53 -5.63 -30.92 -31.04
CA LEU A 53 -4.70 -31.91 -31.61
C LEU A 53 -4.91 -33.33 -31.07
N THR A 54 -5.84 -33.54 -30.11
CA THR A 54 -6.01 -34.82 -29.42
C THR A 54 -7.47 -35.31 -29.49
N PRO A 55 -7.87 -36.00 -30.57
CA PRO A 55 -9.14 -36.70 -30.64
C PRO A 55 -9.05 -38.13 -30.02
N PRO A 56 -10.05 -38.58 -29.22
CA PRO A 56 -11.25 -37.86 -28.82
C PRO A 56 -10.96 -36.81 -27.73
N CYS A 57 -11.48 -35.60 -27.90
CA CYS A 57 -11.26 -34.51 -26.95
C CYS A 57 -12.08 -34.74 -25.68
N ARG A 58 -11.43 -34.68 -24.51
CA ARG A 58 -12.05 -34.85 -23.18
C ARG A 58 -12.20 -33.55 -22.38
N CYS A 59 -11.91 -32.41 -23.00
CA CYS A 59 -12.14 -31.11 -22.38
C CYS A 59 -13.65 -30.86 -22.26
N ARG A 60 -14.06 -30.02 -21.31
CA ARG A 60 -15.47 -29.72 -21.08
C ARG A 60 -15.69 -28.27 -20.66
N TYR A 61 -16.95 -27.86 -20.70
CA TYR A 61 -17.41 -26.67 -20.00
C TYR A 61 -17.97 -27.04 -18.63
N GLU A 62 -17.66 -26.22 -17.64
CA GLU A 62 -18.30 -26.25 -16.32
C GLU A 62 -19.08 -24.96 -16.10
N GLY A 63 -20.20 -25.04 -15.38
CA GLY A 63 -20.97 -23.86 -14.99
C GLY A 63 -20.15 -22.97 -14.07
N TYR A 64 -20.17 -21.66 -14.33
CA TYR A 64 -19.46 -20.66 -13.56
C TYR A 64 -20.42 -19.53 -13.21
N ASP A 65 -20.59 -19.27 -11.91
CA ASP A 65 -21.33 -18.11 -11.42
C ASP A 65 -20.35 -17.03 -10.96
N PRO A 66 -20.16 -15.94 -11.73
CA PRO A 66 -19.31 -14.82 -11.33
C PRO A 66 -19.77 -14.18 -10.01
N ARG A 67 -21.09 -14.16 -9.75
CA ARG A 67 -21.66 -13.52 -8.56
C ARG A 67 -21.32 -14.30 -7.31
N ALA A 68 -21.34 -15.63 -7.36
CA ALA A 68 -20.92 -16.48 -6.25
C ALA A 68 -19.43 -16.28 -5.91
N VAL A 69 -18.57 -16.12 -6.92
CA VAL A 69 -17.15 -15.83 -6.73
C VAL A 69 -16.96 -14.48 -6.03
N VAL A 70 -17.62 -13.43 -6.53
CA VAL A 70 -17.62 -12.09 -5.93
C VAL A 70 -18.11 -12.14 -4.48
N ALA A 71 -19.22 -12.81 -4.20
CA ALA A 71 -19.78 -12.90 -2.85
C ALA A 71 -18.81 -13.58 -1.87
N ARG A 72 -18.14 -14.65 -2.30
CA ARG A 72 -17.15 -15.37 -1.47
C ARG A 72 -15.91 -14.53 -1.21
N LEU A 73 -15.38 -13.86 -2.22
CA LEU A 73 -14.23 -12.95 -2.09
C LEU A 73 -14.56 -11.78 -1.18
N LEU A 74 -15.74 -11.17 -1.34
CA LEU A 74 -16.21 -10.07 -0.50
C LEU A 74 -16.30 -10.51 0.97
N THR A 75 -16.90 -11.67 1.23
CA THR A 75 -17.02 -12.20 2.59
C THR A 75 -15.64 -12.43 3.21
N ALA A 76 -14.74 -13.10 2.48
CA ALA A 76 -13.38 -13.35 2.93
C ALA A 76 -12.58 -12.06 3.19
N GLY A 77 -12.73 -11.05 2.32
CA GLY A 77 -12.06 -9.75 2.48
C GLY A 77 -12.59 -8.97 3.68
N VAL A 78 -13.91 -8.99 3.90
CA VAL A 78 -14.56 -8.39 5.07
C VAL A 78 -14.10 -9.07 6.36
N ASP A 79 -14.04 -10.39 6.40
CA ASP A 79 -13.61 -11.12 7.59
C ASP A 79 -12.13 -10.90 7.89
N ALA A 80 -11.28 -10.88 6.85
CA ALA A 80 -9.88 -10.48 7.00
C ALA A 80 -9.74 -9.04 7.56
N ALA A 81 -10.58 -8.10 7.12
CA ALA A 81 -10.57 -6.72 7.63
C ALA A 81 -10.96 -6.67 9.11
N LYS A 82 -12.00 -7.41 9.51
CA LYS A 82 -12.43 -7.51 10.92
C LYS A 82 -11.33 -8.10 11.81
N GLU A 83 -10.60 -9.09 11.30
CA GLU A 83 -9.48 -9.74 11.98
C GLU A 83 -8.17 -8.92 11.95
N GLN A 84 -8.19 -7.66 11.49
CA GLN A 84 -7.02 -6.79 11.35
C GLN A 84 -5.94 -7.31 10.38
N ARG A 85 -6.27 -8.28 9.52
CA ARG A 85 -5.40 -8.74 8.43
C ARG A 85 -5.56 -7.83 7.21
N LEU A 86 -5.14 -6.57 7.36
CA LEU A 86 -5.41 -5.50 6.39
C LEU A 86 -4.83 -5.77 5.00
N LYS A 87 -3.65 -6.39 4.93
CA LYS A 87 -3.03 -6.76 3.65
C LYS A 87 -3.89 -7.76 2.87
N ASP A 88 -4.31 -8.84 3.52
CA ASP A 88 -5.17 -9.87 2.93
C ASP A 88 -6.53 -9.29 2.53
N ALA A 89 -7.11 -8.46 3.40
CA ALA A 89 -8.36 -7.76 3.13
C ALA A 89 -8.26 -6.90 1.87
N LYS A 90 -7.20 -6.10 1.76
CA LYS A 90 -6.94 -5.25 0.60
C LYS A 90 -6.84 -6.08 -0.69
N GLU A 91 -6.05 -7.16 -0.68
CA GLU A 91 -5.87 -8.04 -1.84
C GLU A 91 -7.18 -8.73 -2.27
N LEU A 92 -7.99 -9.20 -1.32
CA LEU A 92 -9.28 -9.83 -1.60
C LEU A 92 -10.32 -8.82 -2.11
N LEU A 93 -10.38 -7.64 -1.52
CA LEU A 93 -11.34 -6.59 -1.90
C LEU A 93 -11.00 -5.97 -3.25
N HIS A 94 -9.72 -5.85 -3.62
CA HIS A 94 -9.34 -5.49 -4.98
C HIS A 94 -9.81 -6.53 -6.01
N GLN A 95 -9.67 -7.83 -5.73
CA GLN A 95 -10.20 -8.86 -6.62
C GLN A 95 -11.72 -8.77 -6.79
N VAL A 96 -12.45 -8.35 -5.76
CA VAL A 96 -13.90 -8.07 -5.88
C VAL A 96 -14.13 -6.93 -6.87
N ILE A 97 -13.39 -5.82 -6.72
CA ILE A 97 -13.54 -4.64 -7.58
C ILE A 97 -13.12 -4.93 -9.03
N ASP A 98 -12.11 -5.76 -9.25
CA ASP A 98 -11.70 -6.18 -10.59
C ASP A 98 -12.80 -7.01 -11.30
N LEU A 99 -13.63 -7.71 -10.53
CA LEU A 99 -14.76 -8.50 -11.03
C LEU A 99 -16.07 -7.72 -11.10
N ASP A 100 -16.29 -6.81 -10.16
CA ASP A 100 -17.49 -5.98 -9.99
C ASP A 100 -17.09 -4.62 -9.40
N ASP A 101 -16.75 -3.69 -10.28
CA ASP A 101 -16.33 -2.33 -9.92
C ASP A 101 -17.47 -1.47 -9.34
N ARG A 102 -18.72 -1.93 -9.45
CA ARG A 102 -19.90 -1.28 -8.88
C ARG A 102 -20.24 -1.81 -7.49
N ASN A 103 -19.38 -2.64 -6.89
CA ASN A 103 -19.62 -3.21 -5.57
C ASN A 103 -19.37 -2.19 -4.45
N GLU A 104 -20.43 -1.47 -4.06
CA GLU A 104 -20.40 -0.46 -3.00
C GLU A 104 -19.75 -0.96 -1.70
N LYS A 105 -20.11 -2.18 -1.28
CA LYS A 105 -19.59 -2.77 -0.03
C LYS A 105 -18.09 -3.03 -0.12
N ALA A 106 -17.60 -3.51 -1.26
CA ALA A 106 -16.17 -3.76 -1.44
C ALA A 106 -15.37 -2.47 -1.31
N TRP A 107 -15.81 -1.39 -1.97
CA TRP A 107 -15.19 -0.07 -1.86
C TRP A 107 -15.20 0.49 -0.44
N LEU A 108 -16.33 0.33 0.27
CA LEU A 108 -16.45 0.79 1.65
C LEU A 108 -15.46 0.07 2.57
N TRP A 109 -15.40 -1.26 2.50
CA TRP A 109 -14.45 -2.03 3.31
C TRP A 109 -12.99 -1.80 2.91
N LEU A 110 -12.72 -1.58 1.62
CA LEU A 110 -11.39 -1.28 1.12
C LEU A 110 -10.88 0.05 1.70
N SER A 111 -11.75 1.05 1.88
CA SER A 111 -11.40 2.33 2.51
C SER A 111 -10.85 2.16 3.94
N GLY A 112 -11.22 1.09 4.65
CA GLY A 112 -10.67 0.76 5.97
C GLY A 112 -9.39 -0.05 5.93
N ALA A 113 -9.16 -0.81 4.85
CA ALA A 113 -8.00 -1.69 4.67
C ALA A 113 -6.77 -0.97 4.10
N VAL A 114 -6.96 0.13 3.38
CA VAL A 114 -5.85 0.93 2.84
C VAL A 114 -5.25 1.88 3.88
N GLU A 115 -3.97 2.19 3.76
CA GLU A 115 -3.22 2.96 4.76
C GLU A 115 -3.24 4.47 4.48
N GLY A 116 -3.13 4.87 3.21
CA GLY A 116 -2.98 6.27 2.81
C GLY A 116 -4.29 7.04 2.80
N ILE A 117 -4.29 8.27 3.36
CA ILE A 117 -5.46 9.16 3.38
C ILE A 117 -6.04 9.36 1.98
N ASP A 118 -5.19 9.55 0.96
CA ASP A 118 -5.65 9.77 -0.42
C ASP A 118 -6.32 8.52 -1.00
N GLU A 119 -5.80 7.32 -0.75
CA GLU A 119 -6.43 6.07 -1.19
C GLU A 119 -7.78 5.84 -0.51
N ARG A 120 -7.88 6.17 0.79
CA ARG A 120 -9.15 6.10 1.53
C ARG A 120 -10.20 7.03 0.94
N ILE A 121 -9.80 8.26 0.59
CA ILE A 121 -10.66 9.25 -0.06
C ILE A 121 -11.20 8.70 -1.37
N VAL A 122 -10.33 8.18 -2.25
CA VAL A 122 -10.74 7.60 -3.54
C VAL A 122 -11.75 6.46 -3.34
N CYS A 123 -11.51 5.58 -2.37
CA CYS A 123 -12.45 4.49 -2.08
C CYS A 123 -13.84 5.02 -1.67
N LEU A 124 -13.90 6.02 -0.79
CA LEU A 124 -15.17 6.61 -0.35
C LEU A 124 -15.86 7.44 -1.44
N GLU A 125 -15.11 8.10 -2.32
CA GLU A 125 -15.65 8.77 -3.51
C GLU A 125 -16.30 7.76 -4.46
N ASN A 126 -15.70 6.58 -4.64
CA ASN A 126 -16.31 5.50 -5.43
C ASN A 126 -17.60 4.98 -4.78
N VAL A 127 -17.62 4.79 -3.45
CA VAL A 127 -18.86 4.46 -2.71
C VAL A 127 -19.96 5.48 -3.01
N LEU A 128 -19.65 6.77 -2.90
CA LEU A 128 -20.62 7.85 -3.12
C LEU A 128 -21.02 8.01 -4.59
N THR A 129 -20.16 7.62 -5.52
CA THR A 129 -20.48 7.57 -6.96
C THR A 129 -21.50 6.47 -7.25
N ILE A 130 -21.38 5.33 -6.57
CA ILE A 130 -22.32 4.20 -6.69
C ILE A 130 -23.62 4.48 -5.93
N ASN A 131 -23.51 4.98 -4.69
CA ASN A 131 -24.62 5.31 -3.80
C ASN A 131 -24.40 6.70 -3.13
N PRO A 132 -24.96 7.77 -3.74
CA PRO A 132 -24.85 9.14 -3.21
C PRO A 132 -25.49 9.35 -1.83
N HIS A 133 -26.31 8.41 -1.36
CA HIS A 133 -27.02 8.46 -0.08
C HIS A 133 -26.31 7.68 1.03
N HIS A 134 -25.11 7.16 0.79
CA HIS A 134 -24.37 6.39 1.79
C HIS A 134 -23.77 7.31 2.88
N GLU A 135 -24.49 7.50 3.98
CA GLU A 135 -24.16 8.48 5.03
C GLU A 135 -22.79 8.25 5.68
N LEU A 136 -22.41 6.99 5.97
CA LEU A 136 -21.11 6.68 6.57
C LEU A 136 -19.94 7.07 5.66
N ALA A 137 -20.11 6.96 4.33
CA ALA A 137 -19.07 7.35 3.39
C ALA A 137 -18.96 8.86 3.28
N ARG A 138 -20.10 9.58 3.34
CA ARG A 138 -20.16 11.04 3.37
C ARG A 138 -19.46 11.63 4.59
N GLU A 139 -19.73 11.06 5.77
CA GLU A 139 -19.08 11.45 7.02
C GLU A 139 -17.58 11.13 6.98
N GLY A 140 -17.21 9.90 6.62
CA GLY A 140 -15.81 9.48 6.52
C GLY A 140 -15.00 10.36 5.57
N LEU A 141 -15.57 10.70 4.41
CA LEU A 141 -14.93 11.59 3.44
C LEU A 141 -14.73 13.00 4.01
N ARG A 142 -15.72 13.57 4.71
CA ARG A 142 -15.58 14.88 5.36
C ARG A 142 -14.43 14.89 6.38
N HIS A 143 -14.32 13.85 7.20
CA HIS A 143 -13.22 13.73 8.17
C HIS A 143 -11.85 13.60 7.49
N LEU A 144 -11.73 12.73 6.48
CA LEU A 144 -10.45 12.54 5.78
C LEU A 144 -10.00 13.79 5.03
N LEU A 145 -10.93 14.57 4.44
CA LEU A 145 -10.61 15.83 3.79
C LEU A 145 -10.09 16.87 4.78
N ALA A 146 -10.61 16.91 6.01
CA ALA A 146 -10.08 17.76 7.07
C ALA A 146 -8.66 17.33 7.47
N GLN A 147 -8.46 16.04 7.71
CA GLN A 147 -7.15 15.48 8.06
C GLN A 147 -6.10 15.74 6.96
N ARG A 148 -6.48 15.58 5.68
CA ARG A 148 -5.59 15.86 4.54
C ARG A 148 -5.13 17.32 4.53
N ARG A 149 -6.02 18.27 4.85
CA ARG A 149 -5.65 19.70 4.94
C ARG A 149 -4.66 19.96 6.07
N GLU A 150 -4.86 19.36 7.24
CA GLU A 150 -3.95 19.50 8.38
C GLU A 150 -2.58 18.92 8.08
N VAL A 151 -2.51 17.71 7.51
CA VAL A 151 -1.25 17.08 7.08
C VAL A 151 -0.55 17.93 6.02
N GLY A 152 -1.30 18.46 5.04
CA GLY A 152 -0.77 19.37 4.02
C GLY A 152 -0.19 20.66 4.60
N ALA A 153 -0.91 21.30 5.53
CA ALA A 153 -0.46 22.51 6.21
C ALA A 153 0.81 22.27 7.06
N GLY A 154 0.87 21.15 7.78
CA GLY A 154 2.05 20.75 8.54
C GLY A 154 3.26 20.49 7.64
N ARG A 155 3.06 19.81 6.51
CA ARG A 155 4.11 19.56 5.50
C ARG A 155 4.64 20.88 4.92
N GLU A 156 3.76 21.83 4.63
CA GLU A 156 4.13 23.15 4.12
C GLU A 156 4.88 24.00 5.16
N ALA A 157 4.45 23.99 6.42
CA ALA A 157 5.16 24.67 7.51
C ALA A 157 6.57 24.07 7.73
N ALA A 158 6.70 22.76 7.71
CA ALA A 158 7.99 22.07 7.82
C ALA A 158 8.94 22.45 6.68
N LYS A 159 8.42 22.59 5.46
CA LYS A 159 9.19 23.07 4.30
C LYS A 159 9.69 24.50 4.52
N LYS A 160 8.82 25.43 4.95
CA LYS A 160 9.21 26.82 5.24
C LYS A 160 10.27 26.93 6.34
N ILE A 161 10.14 26.14 7.40
CA ILE A 161 11.14 26.09 8.50
C ILE A 161 12.50 25.62 7.96
N LYS A 162 12.51 24.58 7.12
CA LYS A 162 13.74 24.09 6.49
C LYS A 162 14.39 25.17 5.62
N GLU A 163 13.60 25.82 4.76
CA GLU A 163 14.07 26.91 3.88
C GLU A 163 14.62 28.11 4.68
N ALA A 164 13.93 28.49 5.77
CA ALA A 164 14.38 29.55 6.66
C ALA A 164 15.68 29.20 7.38
N LYS A 165 15.83 27.96 7.86
CA LYS A 165 17.07 27.47 8.48
C LYS A 165 18.25 27.52 7.51
N GLU A 166 18.05 27.03 6.29
CA GLU A 166 19.07 27.08 5.24
C GLU A 166 19.46 28.52 4.88
N ALA A 167 18.48 29.45 4.86
CA ALA A 167 18.77 30.86 4.65
C ALA A 167 19.59 31.48 5.78
N ILE A 168 19.27 31.15 7.04
CA ILE A 168 20.04 31.58 8.22
C ILE A 168 21.48 31.04 8.14
N ASP A 169 21.65 29.77 7.79
CA ASP A 169 22.98 29.14 7.70
C ASP A 169 23.83 29.80 6.59
N ARG A 170 23.21 30.15 5.44
CA ARG A 170 23.87 30.93 4.38
C ARG A 170 24.31 32.32 4.85
N LEU A 171 23.44 33.03 5.57
CA LEU A 171 23.77 34.35 6.11
C LEU A 171 24.93 34.27 7.10
N LYS A 172 24.92 33.32 8.03
CA LYS A 172 26.03 33.09 8.97
C LYS A 172 27.35 32.83 8.24
N ALA A 173 27.35 31.95 7.23
CA ALA A 173 28.54 31.67 6.43
C ALA A 173 29.09 32.92 5.70
N SER A 174 28.20 33.79 5.20
CA SER A 174 28.61 35.08 4.60
C SER A 174 29.17 36.06 5.64
N GLN A 175 28.62 36.07 6.85
CA GLN A 175 29.07 36.93 7.94
C GLN A 175 30.47 36.53 8.45
N THR A 176 30.73 35.22 8.59
CA THR A 176 32.06 34.69 8.90
C THR A 176 33.10 35.12 7.85
N ARG A 177 32.72 35.16 6.57
CA ARG A 177 33.58 35.62 5.47
C ARG A 177 33.86 37.12 5.49
N VAL A 178 32.92 37.93 6.01
CA VAL A 178 33.11 39.38 6.19
C VAL A 178 33.95 39.67 7.44
N MET A 179 33.80 38.89 8.52
CA MET A 179 34.62 39.04 9.73
C MET A 179 36.10 38.72 9.48
N THR A 180 36.41 37.71 8.66
CA THR A 180 37.82 37.40 8.28
C THR A 180 38.46 38.43 7.34
N LEU A 181 37.68 39.32 6.72
CA LEU A 181 38.20 40.45 5.93
C LEU A 181 38.48 41.70 6.78
N LYS A 182 37.97 41.77 8.02
CA LYS A 182 38.12 42.93 8.91
C LYS A 182 39.31 42.82 9.87
N GLU A 183 39.94 41.65 9.98
CA GLU A 183 41.28 41.55 10.55
C GLU A 183 42.25 42.21 9.57
N THR A 184 42.60 43.47 9.85
CA THR A 184 43.72 44.13 9.19
C THR A 184 44.95 43.25 9.36
N PRO A 185 45.62 42.83 8.28
CA PRO A 185 46.88 42.11 8.41
C PRO A 185 47.85 43.00 9.21
N PRO A 186 48.64 42.43 10.15
CA PRO A 186 49.74 43.19 10.73
C PRO A 186 50.61 43.70 9.59
N VAL A 187 50.87 45.00 9.57
CA VAL A 187 51.65 45.69 8.55
C VAL A 187 52.93 44.90 8.29
N PRO A 188 53.14 44.38 7.07
CA PRO A 188 54.35 43.65 6.77
C PRO A 188 55.48 44.67 6.62
N THR A 189 56.40 44.71 7.59
CA THR A 189 57.73 45.26 7.39
C THR A 189 58.45 44.39 6.35
N MET A 190 58.65 44.94 5.16
CA MET A 190 59.46 44.32 4.10
C MET A 190 60.95 44.36 4.46
N PRO A 191 61.69 43.27 4.21
CA PRO A 191 63.08 43.33 3.77
C PRO A 191 63.22 42.81 2.31
N PRO A 192 64.37 43.07 1.66
CA PRO A 192 64.47 43.08 0.21
C PRO A 192 64.75 41.72 -0.42
N THR A 193 64.24 41.58 -1.65
CA THR A 193 64.72 40.78 -2.80
C THR A 193 65.61 39.57 -2.55
N ALA A 194 65.13 38.37 -2.91
CA ALA A 194 65.97 37.26 -3.36
C ALA A 194 65.28 36.43 -4.46
N LYS A 195 66.10 36.00 -5.42
CA LYS A 195 65.75 35.39 -6.70
C LYS A 195 65.34 33.90 -6.59
N ALA A 196 64.45 33.53 -7.51
CA ALA A 196 64.45 32.36 -8.40
C ALA A 196 64.43 30.90 -7.87
N SER A 197 63.59 30.15 -8.59
CA SER A 197 63.73 28.74 -9.01
C SER A 197 63.14 27.64 -8.10
N GLY A 198 62.31 26.80 -8.72
CA GLY A 198 61.85 25.53 -8.15
C GLY A 198 60.42 25.14 -8.55
N ARG A 199 60.28 24.35 -9.61
CA ARG A 199 59.09 23.50 -9.91
C ARG A 199 59.35 22.09 -9.31
N PRO A 200 58.39 21.16 -9.32
CA PRO A 200 57.06 21.05 -8.71
C PRO A 200 57.02 19.94 -7.62
N SER A 201 55.82 19.70 -7.05
CA SER A 201 55.28 18.38 -6.63
C SER A 201 54.91 18.25 -5.15
N ALA A 202 53.60 18.21 -4.87
CA ALA A 202 52.99 17.49 -3.74
C ALA A 202 51.46 17.50 -3.99
N ARG A 203 50.89 16.39 -4.46
CA ARG A 203 50.32 15.30 -3.65
C ARG A 203 49.09 15.76 -2.85
N ARG A 204 47.93 15.34 -3.36
CA ARG A 204 46.56 15.46 -2.80
C ARG A 204 46.50 15.08 -1.31
N PRO A 205 45.98 15.94 -0.42
CA PRO A 205 45.53 15.51 0.90
C PRO A 205 44.14 14.90 0.79
N THR A 206 44.02 13.66 1.23
CA THR A 206 42.78 12.93 1.47
C THR A 206 41.92 13.68 2.47
N VAL A 207 40.68 13.99 2.07
CA VAL A 207 39.61 14.48 2.96
C VAL A 207 39.32 13.38 3.99
N LYS A 208 39.58 13.67 5.28
CA LYS A 208 39.05 12.90 6.41
C LYS A 208 37.62 13.37 6.64
N GLU A 209 36.65 12.51 6.39
CA GLU A 209 35.25 12.72 6.81
C GLU A 209 35.17 12.70 8.35
N PRO A 210 34.46 13.64 8.98
CA PRO A 210 34.15 13.54 10.40
C PRO A 210 33.01 12.54 10.61
N MET A 211 33.35 11.52 11.38
CA MET A 211 32.49 10.53 12.00
C MET A 211 31.76 11.16 13.19
N GLY A 212 30.45 10.96 13.29
CA GLY A 212 29.69 11.19 14.53
C GLY A 212 28.33 11.87 14.36
N GLU A 213 27.26 11.08 14.33
CA GLU A 213 26.18 11.17 15.33
C GLU A 213 25.30 9.92 15.20
N GLN A 214 25.77 8.85 15.83
CA GLN A 214 25.02 7.61 15.98
C GLN A 214 23.88 7.85 16.97
N ARG A 215 22.63 7.81 16.50
CA ARG A 215 21.47 7.68 17.39
C ARG A 215 21.62 6.38 18.18
N PRO A 216 21.42 6.39 19.51
CA PRO A 216 21.56 5.16 20.28
C PRO A 216 20.51 4.15 19.80
N PRO A 217 20.86 2.86 19.64
CA PRO A 217 19.85 1.85 19.40
C PRO A 217 18.90 1.87 20.60
N THR A 218 17.60 2.07 20.35
CA THR A 218 16.56 1.72 21.30
C THR A 218 16.73 0.24 21.59
N SER A 219 17.43 -0.06 22.68
CA SER A 219 17.68 -1.43 23.11
C SER A 219 16.33 -2.11 23.25
N PHE A 220 16.11 -3.20 22.51
CA PHE A 220 14.90 -4.02 22.62
C PHE A 220 14.57 -4.34 24.09
N ALA A 221 15.58 -4.37 24.97
CA ALA A 221 15.43 -4.52 26.42
C ALA A 221 14.53 -3.45 27.07
N MET A 222 14.55 -2.20 26.61
CA MET A 222 13.65 -1.15 27.12
C MET A 222 12.19 -1.45 26.77
N VAL A 223 11.93 -1.89 25.53
CA VAL A 223 10.58 -2.24 25.09
C VAL A 223 10.06 -3.46 25.86
N PHE A 224 10.89 -4.49 26.06
CA PHE A 224 10.55 -5.66 26.87
C PHE A 224 10.28 -5.29 28.34
N LEU A 225 11.07 -4.39 28.93
CA LEU A 225 10.86 -3.93 30.30
C LEU A 225 9.54 -3.17 30.44
N TYR A 226 9.20 -2.31 29.48
CA TYR A 226 7.92 -1.60 29.45
C TYR A 226 6.72 -2.55 29.33
N VAL A 227 6.82 -3.59 28.49
CA VAL A 227 5.76 -4.61 28.34
C VAL A 227 5.60 -5.42 29.63
N LEU A 228 6.70 -5.87 30.24
CA LEU A 228 6.65 -6.60 31.51
C LEU A 228 6.04 -5.76 32.65
N LEU A 229 6.40 -4.48 32.71
CA LEU A 229 5.89 -3.56 33.72
C LEU A 229 4.39 -3.26 33.51
N ALA A 230 3.94 -3.14 32.26
CA ALA A 230 2.52 -3.00 31.93
C ALA A 230 1.70 -4.25 32.29
N VAL A 231 2.23 -5.45 32.02
CA VAL A 231 1.59 -6.72 32.39
C VAL A 231 1.51 -6.87 33.92
N LEU A 232 2.57 -6.52 34.64
CA LEU A 232 2.59 -6.54 36.10
C LEU A 232 1.53 -5.60 36.69
N ILE A 233 1.42 -4.37 36.17
CA ILE A 233 0.40 -3.40 36.60
C ILE A 233 -0.99 -3.95 36.33
N LEU A 234 -1.24 -4.56 35.15
CA LEU A 234 -2.53 -5.15 34.83
C LEU A 234 -2.91 -6.27 35.80
N ILE A 235 -1.97 -7.16 36.12
CA ILE A 235 -2.19 -8.24 37.11
C ILE A 235 -2.52 -7.66 38.48
N LEU A 236 -1.81 -6.62 38.93
CA LEU A 236 -2.08 -5.97 40.21
C LEU A 236 -3.44 -5.28 40.23
N VAL A 237 -3.86 -4.66 39.14
CA VAL A 237 -5.21 -4.06 39.01
C VAL A 237 -6.29 -5.13 39.06
N LEU A 238 -6.14 -6.24 38.33
CA LEU A 238 -7.08 -7.36 38.37
C LEU A 238 -7.15 -7.99 39.76
N ALA A 239 -6.00 -8.19 40.41
CA ALA A 239 -5.94 -8.69 41.78
C ALA A 239 -6.64 -7.72 42.76
N ALA A 240 -6.42 -6.41 42.63
CA ALA A 240 -7.08 -5.40 43.45
C ALA A 240 -8.60 -5.37 43.23
N LEU A 241 -9.08 -5.53 41.98
CA LEU A 241 -10.50 -5.62 41.66
C LEU A 241 -11.15 -6.88 42.25
N THR A 242 -10.44 -8.02 42.23
CA THR A 242 -10.92 -9.25 42.88
C THR A 242 -10.91 -9.14 44.41
N TYR A 243 -9.92 -8.46 44.99
CA TYR A 243 -9.81 -8.25 46.44
C TYR A 243 -10.84 -7.24 46.97
N ALA A 244 -11.16 -6.22 46.18
CA ALA A 244 -12.19 -5.23 46.50
C ALA A 244 -13.63 -5.77 46.35
N GLY A 245 -13.81 -7.03 45.94
CA GLY A 245 -15.12 -7.68 45.87
C GLY A 245 -16.10 -6.99 44.93
N ILE A 246 -15.62 -6.28 43.91
CA ILE A 246 -16.47 -5.62 42.91
C ILE A 246 -16.89 -6.69 41.89
N PRO A 247 -18.14 -7.18 41.90
CA PRO A 247 -18.58 -8.12 40.89
C PRO A 247 -18.60 -7.39 39.53
N LEU A 248 -17.76 -7.84 38.60
CA LEU A 248 -17.83 -7.46 37.18
C LEU A 248 -19.19 -7.91 36.66
N ARG A 249 -20.09 -6.96 36.47
CA ARG A 249 -21.41 -7.15 35.88
C ARG A 249 -21.50 -6.36 34.58
#